data_AF-A0A7W8DI95-F1
#
_entry.id   AF-A0A7W8DI95-F1
#
_cell.length_a   1.000
_cell.length_b   1.000
_cell.length_c   1.000
_cell.angle_alpha   90.00
_cell.angle_beta   90.00
_cell.angle_gamma   90.00
#
_symmetry.space_group_name_H-M   'P 1'
#
loop_
_entity.id
_entity.type
_entity.pdbx_description
1 polymer ?
#
loop_
_entity_poly.entity_id
_entity_poly.type
_entity_poly.pdbx_seq_one_letter_code
_entity_poly.pdbx_strand_id
1 'polypeptide(L)'
;MLRTLAAYLCSAGLLIAQTPAPAPAPTNPETVPAAASAPAPAPGAATPAAPAPAAPPASAPAAESSPPAPLPPIQPPPVKVPVVPQLPAGPPPNIIVVLIDDMGWTDLGCYGSKYYETPHIDQLAKDGMRFTQAYSACTVCSPTRAAMMTGKSPARLHITDWIAGHVPSNGRLLVPNWTMHLPLEEETIAERLKTRGYATASIGKWHLGEEEYYPTKQGFDVNIGGAHIGSPPSYFSPYKIATLPDGPKDEFLSDRLTDEAVKFIEKNMEKPFFVYLPHYGVHTPIMGKPEVVAKYQAKKPAGGHSNPVYAALVESIDDSVGKLRAKLSELKLSENTLFIFTSDNGGLSHLVRPQGWSRGPTDNSPARLGKGSAYEGGVHIPLIVSWPALVKPDTTCDVPVITYDHVPTLLAATQTPLKKDQIVDGESLLPLLGGTDTLAREAIYWHYPHYHPGSARPYSAIREGDWKLILFHEDNHLELYNLKLDAGEEDNRAPFDSVRALQLRDKLMAWLKDTGAQIPERNPKYDPDKALNEPKKAGEGKKKKAE
;
A
#
# COMPACT_ATOMS: atom_id res chain seq x y z
N MET A 1 -29.49 46.79 26.21
CA MET A 1 -30.85 46.23 25.94
C MET A 1 -31.29 46.73 24.57
N LEU A 2 -31.88 45.99 23.63
CA LEU A 2 -31.84 44.57 23.26
C LEU A 2 -32.44 44.53 21.82
N ARG A 3 -31.80 43.81 20.89
CA ARG A 3 -32.33 43.18 19.66
C ARG A 3 -32.96 44.06 18.52
N THR A 4 -32.45 43.89 17.30
CA THR A 4 -33.02 43.09 16.16
C THR A 4 -32.83 43.78 14.78
N LEU A 5 -32.35 42.99 13.80
CA LEU A 5 -32.52 43.07 12.33
C LEU A 5 -32.05 44.30 11.51
N ALA A 6 -31.12 44.07 10.57
CA ALA A 6 -30.91 44.85 9.33
C ALA A 6 -30.50 43.83 8.23
N ALA A 7 -31.31 43.53 7.20
CA ALA A 7 -31.65 44.32 6.01
C ALA A 7 -30.42 44.67 5.15
N TYR A 8 -30.32 44.12 3.92
CA TYR A 8 -30.19 44.90 2.67
C TYR A 8 -30.20 44.00 1.42
N LEU A 9 -31.07 44.36 0.47
CA LEU A 9 -31.19 43.87 -0.90
C LEU A 9 -30.83 45.03 -1.84
N CYS A 10 -30.15 44.71 -2.95
CA CYS A 10 -30.08 45.44 -4.25
C CYS A 10 -29.48 46.87 -4.25
N SER A 11 -28.65 47.33 -5.19
CA SER A 11 -28.32 46.89 -6.55
C SER A 11 -27.02 47.53 -7.06
N ALA A 12 -26.41 46.85 -8.03
CA ALA A 12 -25.64 47.37 -9.19
C ALA A 12 -24.34 48.17 -8.97
N GLY A 13 -23.22 47.57 -9.42
CA GLY A 13 -21.98 48.24 -9.73
C GLY A 13 -21.05 47.32 -10.52
N LEU A 14 -20.94 47.58 -11.82
CA LEU A 14 -20.03 46.96 -12.80
C LEU A 14 -18.64 46.63 -12.21
N LEU A 15 -18.18 45.39 -12.37
CA LEU A 15 -16.75 45.08 -12.36
C LEU A 15 -16.33 44.53 -13.73
N ILE A 16 -15.51 45.33 -14.40
CA ILE A 16 -14.89 45.09 -15.69
C ILE A 16 -13.91 43.92 -15.56
N ALA A 17 -14.03 42.96 -16.47
CA ALA A 17 -13.08 41.88 -16.65
C ALA A 17 -11.71 42.45 -17.06
N GLN A 18 -10.68 42.23 -16.24
CA GLN A 18 -9.30 42.35 -16.67
C GLN A 18 -8.88 41.04 -17.33
N THR A 19 -8.59 41.13 -18.62
CA THR A 19 -7.98 40.06 -19.41
C THR A 19 -6.54 39.83 -18.96
N PRO A 20 -6.04 38.57 -18.91
CA PRO A 20 -4.62 38.33 -18.76
C PRO A 20 -3.88 38.66 -20.06
N ALA A 21 -2.73 39.32 -19.93
CA ALA A 21 -1.84 39.70 -21.02
C ALA A 21 -1.28 38.48 -21.78
N PRO A 22 -1.07 38.57 -23.11
CA PRO A 22 -0.51 37.48 -23.89
C PRO A 22 0.99 37.29 -23.60
N ALA A 23 1.42 36.03 -23.55
CA ALA A 23 2.82 35.63 -23.46
C ALA A 23 3.61 36.09 -24.70
N PRO A 24 4.90 36.48 -24.57
CA PRO A 24 5.72 36.87 -25.70
C PRO A 24 6.10 35.66 -26.58
N ALA A 25 6.00 35.86 -27.90
CA ALA A 25 6.40 34.91 -28.92
C ALA A 25 7.93 34.70 -28.96
N PRO A 26 8.42 33.53 -29.41
CA PRO A 26 9.85 33.25 -29.51
C PRO A 26 10.51 34.11 -30.59
N THR A 27 11.60 34.77 -30.22
CA THR A 27 12.47 35.53 -31.13
C THR A 27 13.34 34.56 -31.94
N ASN A 28 13.17 34.59 -33.26
CA ASN A 28 14.16 34.09 -34.22
C ASN A 28 15.47 34.87 -34.07
N PRO A 29 16.64 34.21 -34.06
CA PRO A 29 17.88 34.88 -34.42
C PRO A 29 18.02 34.95 -35.95
N GLU A 30 18.26 36.16 -36.41
CA GLU A 30 18.59 36.52 -37.78
C GLU A 30 19.86 35.81 -38.28
N THR A 31 19.80 35.53 -39.57
CA THR A 31 20.86 35.18 -40.51
C THR A 31 21.98 36.23 -40.57
N VAL A 32 23.25 35.78 -40.55
CA VAL A 32 24.40 36.44 -41.20
C VAL A 32 25.40 35.35 -41.66
N PRO A 33 26.31 35.59 -42.62
CA PRO A 33 26.15 35.28 -44.04
C PRO A 33 27.07 34.13 -44.52
N ALA A 34 26.82 33.70 -45.76
CA ALA A 34 27.57 32.70 -46.51
C ALA A 34 29.08 32.97 -46.57
N ALA A 35 29.88 31.96 -46.20
CA ALA A 35 31.29 31.88 -46.54
C ALA A 35 31.46 31.14 -47.87
N ALA A 36 32.32 31.71 -48.70
CA ALA A 36 32.53 31.42 -50.11
C ALA A 36 32.99 29.99 -50.41
N SER A 37 32.41 29.44 -51.46
CA SER A 37 32.91 28.31 -52.23
C SER A 37 34.19 28.68 -52.98
N ALA A 38 35.21 27.82 -52.90
CA ALA A 38 36.36 27.81 -53.79
C ALA A 38 36.55 26.37 -54.37
N PRO A 39 37.20 26.23 -55.53
CA PRO A 39 36.61 25.51 -56.67
C PRO A 39 37.06 24.05 -56.83
N ALA A 40 36.29 23.32 -57.63
CA ALA A 40 36.63 22.01 -58.18
C ALA A 40 37.83 22.08 -59.15
N PRO A 41 38.69 21.04 -59.21
CA PRO A 41 39.54 20.81 -60.36
C PRO A 41 38.84 19.92 -61.41
N ALA A 42 39.09 20.27 -62.67
CA ALA A 42 38.59 19.63 -63.89
C ALA A 42 39.32 18.29 -64.21
N PRO A 43 38.83 17.49 -65.17
CA PRO A 43 39.07 16.05 -65.27
C PRO A 43 40.30 15.70 -66.10
N GLY A 44 40.92 14.55 -65.81
CA GLY A 44 42.01 14.03 -66.64
C GLY A 44 42.57 12.67 -66.21
N ALA A 45 42.21 11.67 -67.02
CA ALA A 45 43.01 10.49 -67.40
C ALA A 45 43.12 9.25 -66.47
N ALA A 46 42.64 8.15 -67.06
CA ALA A 46 43.23 6.81 -67.12
C ALA A 46 43.17 5.88 -65.89
N THR A 47 42.20 4.96 -65.97
CA THR A 47 42.14 3.64 -65.33
C THR A 47 43.42 2.81 -65.54
N PRO A 48 43.83 2.04 -64.51
CA PRO A 48 44.30 0.68 -64.73
C PRO A 48 43.42 -0.33 -63.98
N ALA A 49 43.34 -1.52 -64.58
CA ALA A 49 42.48 -2.63 -64.20
C ALA A 49 42.72 -3.16 -62.77
N ALA A 50 41.64 -3.64 -62.16
CA ALA A 50 41.64 -4.35 -60.89
C ALA A 50 42.38 -5.70 -60.99
N PRO A 51 43.16 -6.11 -59.96
CA PRO A 51 43.68 -7.46 -59.88
C PRO A 51 42.58 -8.43 -59.41
N ALA A 52 42.57 -9.63 -60.00
CA ALA A 52 41.66 -10.72 -59.65
C ALA A 52 41.86 -11.19 -58.19
N PRO A 53 40.80 -11.66 -57.50
CA PRO A 53 40.92 -12.16 -56.14
C PRO A 53 41.66 -13.50 -56.11
N ALA A 54 42.60 -13.64 -55.17
CA ALA A 54 43.32 -14.86 -54.90
C ALA A 54 42.39 -15.96 -54.34
N ALA A 55 42.63 -17.20 -54.79
CA ALA A 55 41.92 -18.39 -54.34
C ALA A 55 42.13 -18.67 -52.84
N PRO A 56 41.11 -19.21 -52.13
CA PRO A 56 41.25 -19.57 -50.72
C PRO A 56 42.12 -20.84 -50.56
N PRO A 57 42.89 -20.95 -49.47
CA PRO A 57 43.67 -22.16 -49.20
C PRO A 57 42.75 -23.32 -48.78
N ALA A 58 43.16 -24.52 -49.16
CA ALA A 58 42.47 -25.78 -48.93
C ALA A 58 42.24 -26.07 -47.44
N SER A 59 41.05 -26.59 -47.13
CA SER A 59 40.60 -27.01 -45.81
C SER A 59 41.43 -28.16 -45.25
N ALA A 60 41.96 -27.98 -44.05
CA ALA A 60 42.49 -29.05 -43.20
C ALA A 60 41.35 -29.96 -42.70
N PRO A 61 41.61 -31.25 -42.43
CA PRO A 61 40.56 -32.18 -42.00
C PRO A 61 40.08 -31.85 -40.59
N ALA A 62 38.76 -31.89 -40.40
CA ALA A 62 38.11 -31.66 -39.12
C ALA A 62 38.51 -32.75 -38.12
N ALA A 63 39.08 -32.33 -36.99
CA ALA A 63 39.16 -33.18 -35.80
C ALA A 63 37.76 -33.26 -35.17
N GLU A 64 37.23 -34.47 -35.00
CA GLU A 64 36.02 -34.71 -34.23
C GLU A 64 36.22 -34.23 -32.79
N SER A 65 35.59 -33.12 -32.43
CA SER A 65 35.46 -32.70 -31.04
C SER A 65 34.30 -33.45 -30.40
N SER A 66 34.58 -34.28 -29.41
CA SER A 66 33.57 -34.91 -28.56
C SER A 66 32.58 -33.85 -28.02
N PRO A 67 31.29 -34.18 -27.87
CA PRO A 67 30.31 -33.26 -27.31
C PRO A 67 30.72 -32.83 -25.89
N PRO A 68 30.50 -31.56 -25.50
CA PRO A 68 30.80 -31.09 -24.17
C PRO A 68 30.02 -31.92 -23.15
N ALA A 69 30.69 -32.29 -22.05
CA ALA A 69 30.06 -33.02 -20.96
C ALA A 69 28.82 -32.25 -20.46
N PRO A 70 27.71 -32.94 -20.14
CA PRO A 70 26.53 -32.30 -19.60
C PRO A 70 26.91 -31.53 -18.33
N LEU A 71 26.44 -30.28 -18.25
CA LEU A 71 26.62 -29.45 -17.06
C LEU A 71 26.08 -30.21 -15.84
N PRO A 72 26.79 -30.18 -14.70
CA PRO A 72 26.28 -30.83 -13.49
C PRO A 72 24.90 -30.26 -13.14
N PRO A 73 23.97 -31.10 -12.65
CA PRO A 73 22.67 -30.61 -12.21
C PRO A 73 22.90 -29.50 -11.17
N ILE A 74 22.30 -28.34 -11.43
CA ILE A 74 22.27 -27.24 -10.47
C ILE A 74 21.51 -27.77 -9.26
N GLN A 75 22.24 -28.07 -8.19
CA GLN A 75 21.61 -28.42 -6.92
C GLN A 75 20.86 -27.17 -6.45
N PRO A 76 19.57 -27.27 -6.09
CA PRO A 76 18.88 -26.14 -5.49
C PRO A 76 19.68 -25.69 -4.26
N PRO A 77 19.82 -24.37 -4.03
CA PRO A 77 20.51 -23.88 -2.84
C PRO A 77 19.86 -24.50 -1.59
N PRO A 78 20.64 -24.80 -0.54
CA PRO A 78 20.10 -25.35 0.69
C PRO A 78 19.01 -24.41 1.23
N VAL A 79 17.82 -24.97 1.48
CA VAL A 79 16.72 -24.25 2.12
C VAL A 79 17.23 -23.68 3.43
N LYS A 80 17.32 -22.35 3.53
CA LYS A 80 17.65 -21.68 4.79
C LYS A 80 16.47 -21.92 5.73
N VAL A 81 16.62 -22.82 6.70
CA VAL A 81 15.60 -23.02 7.74
C VAL A 81 15.78 -21.88 8.74
N PRO A 82 14.83 -20.94 8.86
CA PRO A 82 14.96 -19.83 9.80
C PRO A 82 15.00 -20.38 11.23
N VAL A 83 15.93 -19.88 12.05
CA VAL A 83 15.98 -20.23 13.46
C VAL A 83 14.87 -19.47 14.17
N VAL A 84 13.89 -20.21 14.71
CA VAL A 84 12.85 -19.60 15.55
C VAL A 84 13.48 -19.20 16.88
N PRO A 85 13.41 -17.92 17.28
CA PRO A 85 14.00 -17.49 18.54
C PRO A 85 13.28 -18.15 19.72
N GLN A 86 14.02 -18.38 20.80
CA GLN A 86 13.40 -18.79 22.04
C GLN A 86 12.53 -17.65 22.57
N LEU A 87 11.23 -17.91 22.74
CA LEU A 87 10.32 -16.91 23.28
C LEU A 87 10.65 -16.60 24.75
N PRO A 88 10.40 -15.37 25.21
CA PRO A 88 10.55 -15.00 26.62
C PRO A 88 9.75 -15.94 27.52
N ALA A 89 10.34 -16.35 28.64
CA ALA A 89 9.62 -17.11 29.66
C ALA A 89 8.62 -16.19 30.37
N GLY A 90 7.36 -16.60 30.47
CA GLY A 90 6.33 -15.80 31.14
C GLY A 90 4.91 -16.03 30.62
N PRO A 91 3.95 -15.22 31.06
CA PRO A 91 2.61 -15.20 30.48
C PRO A 91 2.67 -14.80 29.00
N PRO A 92 1.71 -15.23 28.18
CA PRO A 92 1.67 -14.85 26.77
C PRO A 92 1.56 -13.32 26.62
N PRO A 93 2.11 -12.73 25.55
CA PRO A 93 2.16 -11.27 25.41
C PRO A 93 0.78 -10.68 25.14
N ASN A 94 0.54 -9.47 25.64
CA ASN A 94 -0.53 -8.63 25.11
C ASN A 94 -0.21 -8.24 23.66
N ILE A 95 -1.23 -8.01 22.85
CA ILE A 95 -1.08 -7.64 21.45
C ILE A 95 -1.84 -6.35 21.19
N ILE A 96 -1.16 -5.37 20.60
CA ILE A 96 -1.78 -4.18 20.02
C ILE A 96 -1.33 -4.07 18.58
N VAL A 97 -2.30 -4.05 17.66
CA VAL A 97 -2.08 -3.77 16.23
C VAL A 97 -2.76 -2.46 15.91
N VAL A 98 -1.97 -1.42 15.69
CA VAL A 98 -2.42 -0.12 15.17
C VAL A 98 -2.29 -0.17 13.65
N LEU A 99 -3.43 -0.13 12.95
CA LEU A 99 -3.50 -0.14 11.50
C LEU A 99 -4.02 1.22 11.01
N ILE A 100 -3.25 1.89 10.16
CA ILE A 100 -3.59 3.21 9.62
C ILE A 100 -4.16 3.09 8.21
N ASP A 101 -5.21 3.85 7.92
CA ASP A 101 -5.87 3.88 6.61
C ASP A 101 -5.19 4.88 5.68
N ASP A 102 -4.70 4.44 4.52
CA ASP A 102 -4.05 5.27 3.48
C ASP A 102 -2.78 6.03 3.89
N MET A 103 -1.95 5.49 4.80
CA MET A 103 -0.69 6.12 5.19
C MET A 103 0.47 5.65 4.30
N GLY A 104 1.11 6.60 3.62
CA GLY A 104 2.29 6.35 2.81
C GLY A 104 3.53 6.01 3.63
N TRP A 105 4.45 5.25 3.04
CA TRP A 105 5.69 4.85 3.71
C TRP A 105 6.54 6.03 4.17
N THR A 106 6.47 7.19 3.50
CA THR A 106 7.20 8.42 3.84
C THR A 106 6.48 9.30 4.86
N ASP A 107 5.26 8.98 5.29
CA ASP A 107 4.40 9.90 6.05
C ASP A 107 4.83 10.12 7.52
N LEU A 108 5.90 9.48 7.95
CA LEU A 108 6.40 9.53 9.34
C LEU A 108 7.80 10.15 9.41
N GLY A 109 8.12 10.83 10.51
CA GLY A 109 9.45 11.40 10.76
C GLY A 109 10.55 10.33 10.68
N CYS A 110 10.34 9.19 11.33
CA CYS A 110 11.21 8.03 11.27
C CYS A 110 11.25 7.33 9.91
N TYR A 111 10.45 7.72 8.92
CA TYR A 111 10.58 7.27 7.54
C TYR A 111 10.99 8.39 6.57
N GLY A 112 11.46 9.53 7.11
CA GLY A 112 12.08 10.59 6.33
C GLY A 112 11.15 11.75 5.99
N SER A 113 9.93 11.81 6.55
CA SER A 113 9.11 13.01 6.44
C SER A 113 9.85 14.22 6.99
N LYS A 114 9.90 15.30 6.21
CA LYS A 114 10.51 16.58 6.60
C LYS A 114 9.47 17.63 7.00
N TYR A 115 8.19 17.29 6.90
CA TYR A 115 7.08 18.20 7.16
C TYR A 115 6.16 17.69 8.25
N TYR A 116 5.70 16.43 8.17
CA TYR A 116 4.88 15.80 9.20
C TYR A 116 5.72 15.52 10.45
N GLU A 117 5.15 15.70 11.65
CA GLU A 117 5.83 15.46 12.92
C GLU A 117 5.13 14.32 13.65
N THR A 118 5.89 13.27 13.98
CA THR A 118 5.39 12.06 14.62
C THR A 118 6.31 11.60 15.77
N PRO A 119 6.56 12.44 16.79
CA PRO A 119 7.53 12.15 17.84
C PRO A 119 7.23 10.85 18.63
N HIS A 120 5.96 10.49 18.83
CA HIS A 120 5.60 9.28 19.58
C HIS A 120 5.83 8.00 18.79
N ILE A 121 5.53 8.01 17.49
CA ILE A 121 5.82 6.93 16.55
C ILE A 121 7.32 6.83 16.29
N ASP A 122 8.02 7.96 16.19
CA ASP A 122 9.48 7.99 16.06
C ASP A 122 10.15 7.37 17.29
N GLN A 123 9.60 7.62 18.48
CA GLN A 123 10.05 6.96 19.70
C GLN A 123 9.68 5.47 19.72
N LEU A 124 8.51 5.07 19.20
CA LEU A 124 8.16 3.65 19.05
C LEU A 124 9.16 2.92 18.13
N ALA A 125 9.63 3.56 17.06
CA ALA A 125 10.66 3.02 16.18
C ALA A 125 12.02 2.86 16.90
N LYS A 126 12.42 3.84 17.72
CA LYS A 126 13.63 3.75 18.56
C LYS A 126 13.52 2.65 19.62
N ASP A 127 12.33 2.42 20.15
CA ASP A 127 12.10 1.40 21.17
C ASP A 127 11.79 0.00 20.58
N GLY A 128 11.98 -0.17 19.27
CA GLY A 128 11.69 -1.42 18.58
C GLY A 128 12.51 -1.59 17.31
N MET A 129 11.88 -2.25 16.33
CA MET A 129 12.44 -2.52 15.02
C MET A 129 11.60 -1.82 13.95
N ARG A 130 12.28 -1.08 13.06
CA ARG A 130 11.68 -0.42 11.89
C ARG A 130 11.98 -1.23 10.62
N PHE A 131 10.95 -1.59 9.86
CA PHE A 131 11.11 -2.31 8.59
C PHE A 131 11.18 -1.32 7.42
N THR A 132 12.23 -1.38 6.61
CA THR A 132 12.39 -0.49 5.45
C THR A 132 11.76 -1.04 4.18
N GLN A 133 11.40 -2.34 4.17
CA GLN A 133 10.84 -3.07 3.04
C GLN A 133 9.54 -3.79 3.45
N ALA A 134 8.56 -3.03 3.94
CA ALA A 134 7.27 -3.56 4.36
C ALA A 134 6.16 -3.26 3.33
N TYR A 135 5.34 -4.26 3.04
CA TYR A 135 4.34 -4.19 1.98
C TYR A 135 2.94 -4.51 2.50
N SER A 136 1.95 -3.80 1.98
CA SER A 136 0.56 -4.20 2.10
C SER A 136 0.25 -5.36 1.15
N ALA A 137 -0.66 -6.24 1.54
CA ALA A 137 -1.11 -7.35 0.72
C ALA A 137 -1.85 -6.91 -0.56
N CYS A 138 -2.33 -5.67 -0.60
CA CYS A 138 -2.99 -5.07 -1.75
C CYS A 138 -2.82 -3.55 -1.74
N THR A 139 -2.99 -2.94 -2.91
CA THR A 139 -2.92 -1.49 -3.12
C THR A 139 -4.15 -0.71 -2.61
N VAL A 140 -5.11 -1.41 -1.99
CA VAL A 140 -6.35 -0.86 -1.42
C VAL A 140 -6.74 -1.60 -0.13
N CYS A 141 -7.68 -1.01 0.61
CA CYS A 141 -7.95 -1.28 2.03
C CYS A 141 -8.52 -2.67 2.37
N SER A 142 -9.75 -3.01 1.92
CA SER A 142 -10.45 -4.24 2.35
C SER A 142 -9.63 -5.53 2.12
N PRO A 143 -8.97 -5.73 0.98
CA PRO A 143 -8.13 -6.90 0.74
C PRO A 143 -7.01 -7.07 1.78
N THR A 144 -6.29 -5.98 2.10
CA THR A 144 -5.23 -6.02 3.12
C THR A 144 -5.79 -6.30 4.51
N ARG A 145 -6.93 -5.70 4.87
CA ARG A 145 -7.60 -5.95 6.15
C ARG A 145 -8.00 -7.41 6.30
N ALA A 146 -8.58 -8.02 5.26
CA ALA A 146 -8.92 -9.44 5.25
C ALA A 146 -7.68 -10.33 5.39
N ALA A 147 -6.60 -9.95 4.71
CA ALA A 147 -5.32 -10.64 4.76
C ALA A 147 -4.70 -10.62 6.17
N MET A 148 -4.80 -9.48 6.87
CA MET A 148 -4.35 -9.34 8.27
C MET A 148 -5.21 -10.10 9.29
N MET A 149 -6.46 -10.41 8.96
CA MET A 149 -7.32 -11.23 9.83
C MET A 149 -7.07 -12.72 9.63
N THR A 150 -6.78 -13.17 8.41
CA THR A 150 -6.77 -14.60 8.05
C THR A 150 -5.37 -15.18 7.88
N GLY A 151 -4.40 -14.36 7.48
CA GLY A 151 -3.07 -14.78 7.06
C GLY A 151 -3.03 -15.27 5.62
N LYS A 152 -4.12 -15.08 4.86
CA LYS A 152 -4.25 -15.48 3.45
C LYS A 152 -4.07 -14.28 2.53
N SER A 153 -3.54 -14.52 1.34
CA SER A 153 -3.44 -13.52 0.29
C SER A 153 -4.84 -13.11 -0.21
N PRO A 154 -5.03 -11.84 -0.63
CA PRO A 154 -6.24 -11.39 -1.31
C PRO A 154 -6.67 -12.27 -2.49
N ALA A 155 -5.69 -12.78 -3.25
CA ALA A 155 -5.90 -13.66 -4.38
C ALA A 155 -6.61 -14.96 -3.98
N ARG A 156 -6.28 -15.53 -2.80
CA ARG A 156 -6.91 -16.74 -2.27
C ARG A 156 -8.28 -16.50 -1.66
N LEU A 157 -8.47 -15.33 -1.06
CA LEU A 157 -9.75 -14.93 -0.43
C LEU A 157 -10.80 -14.46 -1.46
N HIS A 158 -10.36 -14.14 -2.67
CA HIS A 158 -11.15 -13.41 -3.68
C HIS A 158 -11.69 -12.06 -3.19
N ILE A 159 -11.18 -11.53 -2.08
CA ILE A 159 -11.41 -10.14 -1.64
C ILE A 159 -10.27 -9.32 -2.24
N THR A 160 -10.42 -8.91 -3.49
CA THR A 160 -9.33 -8.33 -4.30
C THR A 160 -9.54 -6.86 -4.66
N ASP A 161 -10.62 -6.24 -4.21
CA ASP A 161 -10.85 -4.78 -4.28
C ASP A 161 -11.42 -4.27 -2.95
N TRP A 162 -11.40 -2.95 -2.75
CA TRP A 162 -12.16 -2.34 -1.64
C TRP A 162 -13.64 -2.72 -1.75
N ILE A 163 -14.31 -3.00 -0.64
CA ILE A 163 -15.73 -3.39 -0.66
C ILE A 163 -16.57 -2.19 -1.12
N ALA A 164 -17.47 -2.45 -2.08
CA ALA A 164 -18.14 -1.56 -3.05
C ALA A 164 -17.43 -1.47 -4.42
N GLY A 165 -16.09 -1.46 -4.42
CA GLY A 165 -15.23 -1.54 -5.60
C GLY A 165 -15.45 -0.45 -6.65
N HIS A 166 -14.83 -0.63 -7.81
CA HIS A 166 -15.09 0.19 -8.99
C HIS A 166 -15.23 -0.66 -10.25
N VAL A 167 -16.44 -0.71 -10.81
CA VAL A 167 -16.72 -1.38 -12.10
C VAL A 167 -16.79 -0.32 -13.20
N PRO A 168 -15.80 -0.22 -14.11
CA PRO A 168 -15.85 0.75 -15.18
C PRO A 168 -16.91 0.41 -16.22
N SER A 169 -17.55 1.43 -16.81
CA SER A 169 -18.57 1.24 -17.85
C SER A 169 -17.99 0.75 -19.19
N ASN A 170 -16.71 1.05 -19.44
CA ASN A 170 -16.00 0.70 -20.68
C ASN A 170 -14.57 0.22 -20.40
N GLY A 171 -14.39 -0.68 -19.42
CA GLY A 171 -13.12 -1.36 -19.19
C GLY A 171 -12.76 -2.28 -20.35
N ARG A 172 -11.47 -2.38 -20.70
CA ARG A 172 -10.99 -3.35 -21.70
C ARG A 172 -11.15 -4.79 -21.22
N LEU A 173 -11.11 -4.98 -19.91
CA LEU A 173 -11.38 -6.23 -19.23
C LEU A 173 -12.63 -6.12 -18.35
N LEU A 174 -13.31 -7.24 -18.16
CA LEU A 174 -14.32 -7.42 -17.13
C LEU A 174 -13.61 -7.60 -15.79
N VAL A 175 -14.06 -6.87 -14.78
CA VAL A 175 -13.67 -7.15 -13.39
C VAL A 175 -14.34 -8.46 -12.96
N PRO A 176 -13.66 -9.33 -12.20
CA PRO A 176 -14.23 -10.59 -11.75
C PRO A 176 -15.37 -10.36 -10.76
N ASN A 177 -16.18 -11.39 -10.48
CA ASN A 177 -17.11 -11.35 -9.35
C ASN A 177 -16.36 -11.64 -8.05
N TRP A 178 -15.86 -10.58 -7.38
CA TRP A 178 -15.03 -10.71 -6.19
C TRP A 178 -15.88 -10.78 -4.90
N THR A 179 -15.32 -11.36 -3.84
CA THR A 179 -15.98 -11.49 -2.54
C THR A 179 -16.10 -10.11 -1.87
N MET A 180 -17.31 -9.72 -1.46
CA MET A 180 -17.62 -8.39 -0.92
C MET A 180 -17.76 -8.34 0.62
N HIS A 181 -17.24 -9.34 1.32
CA HIS A 181 -17.21 -9.45 2.78
C HIS A 181 -16.13 -10.45 3.17
N LEU A 182 -15.71 -10.47 4.43
CA LEU A 182 -14.92 -11.58 4.96
C LEU A 182 -15.86 -12.76 5.26
N PRO A 183 -15.76 -13.89 4.55
CA PRO A 183 -16.67 -15.03 4.77
C PRO A 183 -16.55 -15.54 6.21
N LEU A 184 -17.66 -15.97 6.81
CA LEU A 184 -17.69 -16.41 8.21
C LEU A 184 -17.01 -17.76 8.42
N GLU A 185 -16.81 -18.54 7.36
CA GLU A 185 -16.00 -19.76 7.36
C GLU A 185 -14.49 -19.49 7.47
N GLU A 186 -14.06 -18.25 7.23
CA GLU A 186 -12.67 -17.84 7.45
C GLU A 186 -12.41 -17.62 8.93
N GLU A 187 -11.61 -18.50 9.53
CA GLU A 187 -11.20 -18.36 10.92
C GLU A 187 -10.15 -17.25 11.06
N THR A 188 -10.51 -16.21 11.79
CA THR A 188 -9.68 -15.02 12.00
C THR A 188 -8.67 -15.20 13.13
N ILE A 189 -7.68 -14.31 13.18
CA ILE A 189 -6.72 -14.23 14.28
C ILE A 189 -7.40 -14.03 15.64
N ALA A 190 -8.53 -13.30 15.70
CA ALA A 190 -9.26 -13.10 16.94
C ALA A 190 -9.86 -14.42 17.46
N GLU A 191 -10.46 -15.22 16.59
CA GLU A 191 -10.99 -16.55 16.95
C GLU A 191 -9.87 -17.49 17.40
N ARG A 192 -8.73 -17.48 16.69
CA ARG A 192 -7.57 -18.29 17.04
C ARG A 192 -7.01 -17.90 18.41
N LEU A 193 -6.82 -16.60 18.68
CA LEU A 193 -6.31 -16.11 19.96
C LEU A 193 -7.30 -16.34 21.12
N LYS A 194 -8.61 -16.32 20.86
CA LYS A 194 -9.63 -16.67 21.87
C LYS A 194 -9.45 -18.06 22.45
N THR A 195 -8.97 -19.02 21.66
CA THR A 195 -8.67 -20.38 22.16
C THR A 195 -7.58 -20.39 23.24
N ARG A 196 -6.82 -19.29 23.37
CA ARG A 196 -5.78 -19.07 24.38
C ARG A 196 -6.21 -18.10 25.49
N GLY A 197 -7.50 -17.78 25.58
CA GLY A 197 -8.07 -16.95 26.64
C GLY A 197 -7.88 -15.44 26.44
N TYR A 198 -7.54 -14.99 25.23
CA TYR A 198 -7.40 -13.57 24.93
C TYR A 198 -8.74 -12.84 25.03
N ALA A 199 -8.75 -11.68 25.68
CA ALA A 199 -9.78 -10.67 25.47
C ALA A 199 -9.53 -9.99 24.12
N THR A 200 -10.56 -9.79 23.30
CA THR A 200 -10.38 -9.32 21.92
C THR A 200 -11.24 -8.10 21.61
N ALA A 201 -10.63 -7.04 21.08
CA ALA A 201 -11.34 -5.83 20.66
C ALA A 201 -10.95 -5.40 19.25
N SER A 202 -11.95 -5.07 18.43
CA SER A 202 -11.79 -4.35 17.17
C SER A 202 -12.34 -2.94 17.37
N ILE A 203 -11.48 -1.93 17.23
CA ILE A 203 -11.82 -0.54 17.53
C ILE A 203 -11.46 0.34 16.33
N GLY A 204 -12.46 0.86 15.63
CA GLY A 204 -12.29 1.67 14.41
C GLY A 204 -12.71 0.93 13.13
N LYS A 205 -12.11 1.30 11.99
CA LYS A 205 -12.53 0.86 10.65
C LYS A 205 -12.49 -0.65 10.47
N TRP A 206 -13.64 -1.25 10.17
CA TRP A 206 -13.75 -2.67 9.82
C TRP A 206 -13.66 -2.89 8.31
N HIS A 207 -14.67 -2.43 7.55
CA HIS A 207 -14.71 -2.46 6.08
C HIS A 207 -14.47 -3.85 5.48
N LEU A 208 -15.06 -4.87 6.12
CA LEU A 208 -15.04 -6.28 5.72
C LEU A 208 -16.44 -6.90 5.61
N GLY A 209 -17.47 -6.08 5.38
CA GLY A 209 -18.84 -6.52 5.12
C GLY A 209 -19.88 -5.78 5.97
N GLU A 210 -21.14 -6.12 5.72
CA GLU A 210 -22.31 -5.63 6.45
C GLU A 210 -22.40 -6.22 7.86
N GLU A 211 -23.47 -5.90 8.59
CA GLU A 211 -23.66 -6.27 10.01
C GLU A 211 -23.51 -7.78 10.28
N GLU A 212 -23.89 -8.61 9.32
CA GLU A 212 -23.75 -10.07 9.38
C GLU A 212 -22.28 -10.53 9.42
N TYR A 213 -21.34 -9.67 9.03
CA TYR A 213 -19.90 -9.91 8.95
C TYR A 213 -19.09 -8.98 9.87
N TYR A 214 -19.72 -8.38 10.88
CA TYR A 214 -19.03 -7.51 11.84
C TYR A 214 -18.03 -8.28 12.72
N PRO A 215 -17.06 -7.59 13.35
CA PRO A 215 -16.02 -8.21 14.15
C PRO A 215 -16.53 -9.22 15.20
N THR A 216 -17.69 -8.95 15.82
CA THR A 216 -18.29 -9.82 16.84
C THR A 216 -18.80 -11.16 16.31
N LYS A 217 -18.88 -11.32 14.99
CA LYS A 217 -19.20 -12.58 14.31
C LYS A 217 -17.96 -13.43 14.04
N GLN A 218 -16.78 -12.85 14.18
CA GLN A 218 -15.49 -13.46 13.87
C GLN A 218 -14.49 -13.22 15.00
N GLY A 219 -14.88 -13.69 16.20
CA GLY A 219 -13.96 -13.81 17.33
C GLY A 219 -13.74 -12.56 18.17
N PHE A 220 -14.08 -11.34 17.75
CA PHE A 220 -13.91 -10.17 18.63
C PHE A 220 -14.99 -10.12 19.73
N ASP A 221 -14.61 -9.87 20.99
CA ASP A 221 -15.57 -9.65 22.09
C ASP A 221 -16.26 -8.29 21.98
N VAL A 222 -15.55 -7.30 21.44
CA VAL A 222 -16.00 -5.91 21.36
C VAL A 222 -15.76 -5.38 19.95
N ASN A 223 -16.78 -4.71 19.40
CA ASN A 223 -16.71 -3.88 18.20
C ASN A 223 -17.10 -2.45 18.56
N ILE A 224 -16.18 -1.50 18.40
CA ILE A 224 -16.43 -0.08 18.63
C ILE A 224 -16.02 0.69 17.39
N GLY A 225 -16.97 1.33 16.72
CA GLY A 225 -16.71 2.11 15.49
C GLY A 225 -16.46 1.29 14.23
N GLY A 226 -16.46 -0.04 14.29
CA GLY A 226 -16.38 -0.92 13.13
C GLY A 226 -17.73 -1.12 12.46
N ALA A 227 -17.80 -0.85 11.17
CA ALA A 227 -18.97 -1.03 10.32
C ALA A 227 -18.54 -1.32 8.86
N HIS A 228 -19.51 -1.46 7.94
CA HIS A 228 -19.24 -1.69 6.51
C HIS A 228 -18.53 -0.51 5.82
N ILE A 229 -18.59 0.69 6.41
CA ILE A 229 -18.08 1.92 5.80
C ILE A 229 -16.56 1.89 5.66
N GLY A 230 -16.08 2.33 4.49
CA GLY A 230 -14.64 2.44 4.20
C GLY A 230 -14.00 3.77 4.60
N SER A 231 -14.80 4.75 5.04
CA SER A 231 -14.37 6.09 5.42
C SER A 231 -15.36 6.70 6.40
N PRO A 232 -14.92 7.54 7.34
CA PRO A 232 -15.84 8.16 8.30
C PRO A 232 -16.65 9.28 7.63
N PRO A 233 -17.94 9.47 7.97
CA PRO A 233 -18.70 10.64 7.53
C PRO A 233 -18.08 11.97 8.01
N SER A 234 -17.47 11.96 9.20
CA SER A 234 -16.80 13.09 9.83
C SER A 234 -15.76 12.59 10.84
N TYR A 235 -14.65 13.31 10.96
CA TYR A 235 -13.69 13.10 12.07
C TYR A 235 -14.07 13.86 13.33
N PHE A 236 -15.03 14.78 13.27
CA PHE A 236 -15.57 15.49 14.43
C PHE A 236 -16.96 14.98 14.77
N SER A 237 -17.26 14.84 16.07
CA SER A 237 -18.60 14.46 16.52
C SER A 237 -19.67 15.47 16.08
N PRO A 238 -20.83 15.04 15.57
CA PRO A 238 -21.26 13.64 15.41
C PRO A 238 -20.55 12.92 14.25
N TYR A 239 -19.95 11.77 14.57
CA TYR A 239 -19.25 10.89 13.62
C TYR A 239 -20.23 10.13 12.73
N LYS A 240 -21.42 9.82 13.28
CA LYS A 240 -22.48 9.04 12.62
C LYS A 240 -22.04 7.63 12.22
N ILE A 241 -21.29 6.97 13.10
CA ILE A 241 -20.87 5.58 12.92
C ILE A 241 -21.78 4.71 13.80
N ALA A 242 -22.50 3.76 13.20
CA ALA A 242 -23.56 3.02 13.89
C ALA A 242 -23.11 2.32 15.19
N THR A 243 -21.85 1.85 15.22
CA THR A 243 -21.25 1.10 16.32
C THR A 243 -20.38 1.97 17.23
N LEU A 244 -20.49 3.31 17.13
CA LEU A 244 -19.82 4.26 18.01
C LEU A 244 -20.79 5.41 18.36
N PRO A 245 -21.27 5.48 19.61
CA PRO A 245 -22.07 6.61 20.05
C PRO A 245 -21.31 7.92 19.88
N ASP A 246 -21.97 8.91 19.26
CA ASP A 246 -21.43 10.25 19.08
C ASP A 246 -21.02 10.85 20.44
N GLY A 247 -19.86 11.51 20.46
CA GLY A 247 -19.33 12.16 21.64
C GLY A 247 -19.75 13.63 21.79
N PRO A 248 -19.15 14.35 22.75
CA PRO A 248 -19.30 15.80 22.86
C PRO A 248 -18.97 16.51 21.55
N LYS A 249 -19.56 17.69 21.35
CA LYS A 249 -19.30 18.52 20.18
C LYS A 249 -17.78 18.72 20.00
N ASP A 250 -17.32 18.58 18.76
CA ASP A 250 -15.92 18.76 18.35
C ASP A 250 -14.94 17.69 18.91
N GLU A 251 -15.43 16.63 19.57
CA GLU A 251 -14.60 15.45 19.92
C GLU A 251 -14.03 14.83 18.63
N PHE A 252 -12.73 14.55 18.60
CA PHE A 252 -12.05 14.04 17.41
C PHE A 252 -12.03 12.51 17.38
N LEU A 253 -12.35 11.92 16.23
CA LEU A 253 -12.59 10.48 16.09
C LEU A 253 -11.36 9.64 16.45
N SER A 254 -10.15 10.05 16.02
CA SER A 254 -8.92 9.32 16.36
C SER A 254 -8.67 9.30 17.88
N ASP A 255 -8.94 10.42 18.56
CA ASP A 255 -8.82 10.50 20.02
C ASP A 255 -9.86 9.59 20.68
N ARG A 256 -11.11 9.65 20.23
CA ARG A 256 -12.20 8.81 20.74
C ARG A 256 -11.89 7.32 20.60
N LEU A 257 -11.44 6.87 19.43
CA LEU A 257 -11.08 5.46 19.24
C LEU A 257 -9.92 5.04 20.15
N THR A 258 -8.96 5.93 20.37
CA THR A 258 -7.84 5.71 21.30
C THR A 258 -8.33 5.57 22.74
N ASP A 259 -9.28 6.40 23.15
CA ASP A 259 -9.86 6.37 24.49
C ASP A 259 -10.59 5.05 24.76
N GLU A 260 -11.31 4.54 23.76
CA GLU A 260 -11.98 3.24 23.86
C GLU A 260 -10.97 2.08 23.93
N ALA A 261 -9.85 2.18 23.22
CA ALA A 261 -8.75 1.20 23.33
C ALA A 261 -8.09 1.22 24.72
N VAL A 262 -7.82 2.41 25.27
CA VAL A 262 -7.28 2.57 26.62
C VAL A 262 -8.23 1.97 27.67
N LYS A 263 -9.53 2.28 27.59
CA LYS A 263 -10.54 1.70 28.49
C LYS A 263 -10.57 0.16 28.41
N PHE A 264 -10.45 -0.39 27.19
CA PHE A 264 -10.42 -1.84 27.02
C PHE A 264 -9.17 -2.46 27.64
N ILE A 265 -8.00 -1.84 27.47
CA ILE A 265 -6.74 -2.30 28.08
C ILE A 265 -6.85 -2.29 29.60
N GLU A 266 -7.31 -1.18 30.20
CA GLU A 266 -7.49 -1.05 31.65
C GLU A 266 -8.41 -2.14 32.21
N LYS A 267 -9.54 -2.38 31.54
CA LYS A 267 -10.51 -3.40 31.96
C LYS A 267 -9.96 -4.84 31.89
N ASN A 268 -8.99 -5.10 31.02
CA ASN A 268 -8.51 -6.45 30.76
C ASN A 268 -7.05 -6.68 31.21
N MET A 269 -6.43 -5.76 31.96
CA MET A 269 -5.01 -5.80 32.31
C MET A 269 -4.55 -7.06 33.08
N GLU A 270 -5.46 -7.83 33.66
CA GLU A 270 -5.17 -9.07 34.41
C GLU A 270 -5.12 -10.33 33.53
N LYS A 271 -5.50 -10.23 32.24
CA LYS A 271 -5.48 -11.34 31.27
C LYS A 271 -4.85 -10.88 29.95
N PRO A 272 -4.32 -11.79 29.12
CA PRO A 272 -3.84 -11.40 27.80
C PRO A 272 -4.95 -10.76 26.97
N PHE A 273 -4.63 -9.70 26.25
CA PHE A 273 -5.56 -9.04 25.35
C PHE A 273 -5.01 -8.86 23.94
N PHE A 274 -5.91 -8.76 22.98
CA PHE A 274 -5.66 -8.41 21.60
C PHE A 274 -6.52 -7.20 21.23
N VAL A 275 -5.86 -6.06 21.00
CA VAL A 275 -6.47 -4.85 20.47
C VAL A 275 -6.07 -4.71 19.02
N TYR A 276 -7.05 -4.86 18.13
CA TYR A 276 -6.95 -4.41 16.74
C TYR A 276 -7.55 -3.00 16.68
N LEU A 277 -6.69 -2.00 16.48
CA LEU A 277 -7.06 -0.58 16.39
C LEU A 277 -6.83 -0.08 14.95
N PRO A 278 -7.72 -0.42 14.00
CA PRO A 278 -7.74 0.19 12.69
C PRO A 278 -8.29 1.61 12.76
N HIS A 279 -7.41 2.62 12.76
CA HIS A 279 -7.85 4.01 12.66
C HIS A 279 -8.54 4.27 11.32
N TYR A 280 -9.52 5.18 11.32
CA TYR A 280 -10.03 5.78 10.08
C TYR A 280 -9.07 6.81 9.51
N GLY A 281 -8.31 7.49 10.39
CA GLY A 281 -7.19 8.34 9.97
C GLY A 281 -6.16 7.49 9.23
N VAL A 282 -5.61 7.95 8.11
CA VAL A 282 -5.60 9.32 7.55
C VAL A 282 -6.50 9.47 6.30
N HIS A 283 -7.50 8.60 6.15
CA HIS A 283 -8.36 8.55 4.96
C HIS A 283 -9.21 9.81 4.76
N THR A 284 -9.57 10.08 3.51
CA THR A 284 -10.52 11.14 3.16
C THR A 284 -11.90 10.95 3.82
N PRO A 285 -12.65 12.02 4.13
CA PRO A 285 -12.32 13.44 3.96
C PRO A 285 -11.19 13.89 4.90
N ILE A 286 -10.22 14.65 4.39
CA ILE A 286 -9.08 15.11 5.20
C ILE A 286 -9.55 16.22 6.13
N MET A 287 -9.56 15.94 7.43
CA MET A 287 -9.97 16.84 8.50
C MET A 287 -8.92 16.80 9.60
N GLY A 288 -8.60 17.94 10.20
CA GLY A 288 -7.63 18.04 11.28
C GLY A 288 -8.07 19.06 12.32
N LYS A 289 -7.61 18.89 13.57
CA LYS A 289 -7.89 19.81 14.66
C LYS A 289 -7.40 21.22 14.32
N PRO A 290 -8.24 22.28 14.40
CA PRO A 290 -7.92 23.59 13.83
C PRO A 290 -6.57 24.20 14.29
N GLU A 291 -6.24 24.04 15.56
CA GLU A 291 -5.00 24.52 16.17
C GLU A 291 -3.76 23.80 15.62
N VAL A 292 -3.87 22.50 15.34
CA VAL A 292 -2.79 21.70 14.74
C VAL A 292 -2.67 22.02 13.24
N VAL A 293 -3.79 22.25 12.56
CA VAL A 293 -3.76 22.74 11.16
C VAL A 293 -3.04 24.08 11.08
N ALA A 294 -3.32 25.01 12.00
CA ALA A 294 -2.65 26.31 12.05
C ALA A 294 -1.12 26.18 12.28
N LYS A 295 -0.69 25.26 13.15
CA LYS A 295 0.72 24.90 13.35
C LYS A 295 1.40 24.53 12.01
N TYR A 296 0.79 23.64 11.23
CA TYR A 296 1.37 23.21 9.95
C TYR A 296 1.25 24.23 8.83
N GLN A 297 0.22 25.08 8.84
CA GLN A 297 0.12 26.22 7.92
C GLN A 297 1.28 27.21 8.09
N ALA A 298 1.74 27.40 9.33
CA ALA A 298 2.91 28.23 9.64
C ALA A 298 4.25 27.57 9.29
N LYS A 299 4.27 26.25 9.07
CA LYS A 299 5.47 25.49 8.73
C LYS A 299 5.71 25.47 7.22
N LYS A 300 6.96 25.65 6.80
CA LYS A 300 7.35 25.56 5.38
C LYS A 300 7.23 24.12 4.88
N PRO A 301 6.53 23.86 3.75
CA PRO A 301 6.53 22.56 3.08
C PRO A 301 7.94 22.04 2.78
N ALA A 302 8.15 20.73 2.91
CA ALA A 302 9.46 20.10 2.71
C ALA A 302 9.34 18.62 2.31
N GLY A 303 10.29 18.14 1.51
CA GLY A 303 10.43 16.71 1.18
C GLY A 303 9.24 16.12 0.43
N GLY A 304 8.57 16.89 -0.43
CA GLY A 304 7.36 16.43 -1.12
C GLY A 304 6.10 16.48 -0.27
N HIS A 305 6.14 16.92 0.99
CA HIS A 305 4.95 17.05 1.85
C HIS A 305 4.58 18.52 2.07
N SER A 306 3.29 18.85 1.93
CA SER A 306 2.83 20.24 1.99
C SER A 306 1.38 20.45 2.44
N ASN A 307 0.63 19.40 2.78
CA ASN A 307 -0.78 19.53 3.15
C ASN A 307 -0.91 19.68 4.68
N PRO A 308 -1.26 20.88 5.20
CA PRO A 308 -1.34 21.09 6.64
C PRO A 308 -2.50 20.36 7.32
N VAL A 309 -3.59 20.10 6.59
CA VAL A 309 -4.75 19.37 7.15
C VAL A 309 -4.43 17.88 7.27
N TYR A 310 -3.74 17.32 6.28
CA TYR A 310 -3.23 15.95 6.34
C TYR A 310 -2.20 15.79 7.47
N ALA A 311 -1.26 16.74 7.58
CA ALA A 311 -0.27 16.75 8.65
C ALA A 311 -0.90 16.74 10.05
N ALA A 312 -1.96 17.53 10.25
CA ALA A 312 -2.71 17.54 11.51
C ALA A 312 -3.43 16.21 11.81
N LEU A 313 -3.92 15.53 10.77
CA LEU A 313 -4.53 14.21 10.92
C LEU A 313 -3.49 13.13 11.23
N VAL A 314 -2.30 13.19 10.61
CA VAL A 314 -1.14 12.35 10.95
C VAL A 314 -0.70 12.57 12.40
N GLU A 315 -0.62 13.82 12.86
CA GLU A 315 -0.27 14.14 14.26
C GLU A 315 -1.30 13.58 15.24
N SER A 316 -2.59 13.52 14.88
CA SER A 316 -3.60 12.86 15.73
C SER A 316 -3.42 11.34 15.83
N ILE A 317 -2.81 10.70 14.82
CA ILE A 317 -2.40 9.29 14.89
C ILE A 317 -1.16 9.13 15.78
N ASP A 318 -0.22 10.08 15.71
CA ASP A 318 0.94 10.10 16.62
C ASP A 318 0.51 10.23 18.08
N ASP A 319 -0.41 11.16 18.39
CA ASP A 319 -1.00 11.35 19.71
C ASP A 319 -1.65 10.05 20.22
N SER A 320 -2.34 9.32 19.34
CA SER A 320 -2.94 8.02 19.66
C SER A 320 -1.90 7.01 20.14
N VAL A 321 -0.79 6.88 19.41
CA VAL A 321 0.33 6.00 19.78
C VAL A 321 0.96 6.46 21.09
N GLY A 322 1.18 7.77 21.26
CA GLY A 322 1.69 8.35 22.51
C GLY A 322 0.83 7.98 23.71
N LYS A 323 -0.49 8.12 23.60
CA LYS A 323 -1.45 7.81 24.67
C LYS A 323 -1.49 6.32 25.01
N LEU A 324 -1.49 5.44 24.00
CA LEU A 324 -1.45 3.99 24.24
C LEU A 324 -0.17 3.58 24.97
N ARG A 325 0.99 4.07 24.51
CA ARG A 325 2.29 3.75 25.11
C ARG A 325 2.41 4.29 26.53
N ALA A 326 1.92 5.50 26.78
CA ALA A 326 1.86 6.07 28.13
C ALA A 326 1.00 5.19 29.05
N LYS A 327 -0.17 4.74 28.58
CA LYS A 327 -1.05 3.85 29.35
C LYS A 327 -0.41 2.49 29.63
N LEU A 328 0.26 1.87 28.65
CA LEU A 328 0.99 0.62 28.88
C LEU A 328 2.08 0.77 29.94
N SER A 329 2.79 1.91 29.93
CA SER A 329 3.81 2.23 30.94
C SER A 329 3.19 2.40 32.34
N GLU A 330 2.11 3.16 32.44
CA GLU A 330 1.35 3.39 33.68
C GLU A 330 0.88 2.06 34.30
N LEU A 331 0.35 1.16 33.48
CA LEU A 331 -0.16 -0.16 33.90
C LEU A 331 0.96 -1.21 34.04
N LYS A 332 2.22 -0.86 33.76
CA LYS A 332 3.38 -1.76 33.78
C LYS A 332 3.23 -2.97 32.83
N LEU A 333 2.60 -2.74 31.68
CA LEU A 333 2.36 -3.76 30.65
C LEU A 333 3.35 -3.69 29.48
N SER A 334 4.15 -2.62 29.38
CA SER A 334 5.04 -2.36 28.24
C SER A 334 5.96 -3.54 27.89
N GLU A 335 6.62 -4.13 28.89
CA GLU A 335 7.59 -5.22 28.67
C GLU A 335 6.97 -6.45 28.01
N ASN A 336 5.72 -6.78 28.36
CA ASN A 336 4.99 -7.93 27.85
C ASN A 336 3.89 -7.55 26.84
N THR A 337 4.10 -6.50 26.05
CA THR A 337 3.18 -6.12 24.98
C THR A 337 3.90 -6.10 23.63
N LEU A 338 3.41 -6.89 22.69
CA LEU A 338 3.76 -6.83 21.28
C LEU A 338 2.94 -5.71 20.62
N PHE A 339 3.61 -4.63 20.27
CA PHE A 339 3.03 -3.45 19.62
C PHE A 339 3.43 -3.41 18.15
N ILE A 340 2.46 -3.46 17.25
CA ILE A 340 2.65 -3.38 15.80
C ILE A 340 1.97 -2.11 15.28
N PHE A 341 2.71 -1.27 14.57
CA PHE A 341 2.19 -0.10 13.85
C PHE A 341 2.40 -0.30 12.35
N THR A 342 1.35 -0.21 11.54
CA THR A 342 1.45 -0.35 10.07
C THR A 342 0.29 0.31 9.33
N SER A 343 0.22 0.18 7.99
CA SER A 343 -0.85 0.72 7.15
C SER A 343 -1.44 -0.34 6.20
N ASP A 344 -2.68 -0.14 5.71
CA ASP A 344 -3.35 -1.10 4.85
C ASP A 344 -3.04 -0.97 3.36
N ASN A 345 -2.53 0.18 2.92
CA ASN A 345 -2.02 0.43 1.58
C ASN A 345 -1.17 1.71 1.56
N GLY A 346 -0.47 1.95 0.45
CA GLY A 346 0.31 3.16 0.28
C GLY A 346 -0.53 4.44 0.25
N GLY A 347 0.13 5.59 0.42
CA GLY A 347 -0.51 6.89 0.61
C GLY A 347 -1.27 7.35 -0.63
N LEU A 348 -2.35 8.11 -0.44
CA LEU A 348 -3.09 8.73 -1.54
C LEU A 348 -2.27 9.91 -2.11
N SER A 349 -1.37 9.63 -3.05
CA SER A 349 -0.47 10.64 -3.65
C SER A 349 -1.08 11.42 -4.81
N HIS A 350 -2.16 10.91 -5.38
CA HIS A 350 -2.79 11.49 -6.56
C HIS A 350 -4.29 11.21 -6.60
N LEU A 351 -5.01 12.03 -7.36
CA LEU A 351 -6.43 11.91 -7.62
C LEU A 351 -6.64 12.05 -9.13
N VAL A 352 -7.30 11.06 -9.73
CA VAL A 352 -7.75 11.15 -11.12
C VAL A 352 -9.13 11.82 -11.13
N ARG A 353 -9.20 13.01 -11.72
CA ARG A 353 -10.44 13.79 -11.88
C ARG A 353 -10.80 13.90 -13.37
N PRO A 354 -12.06 14.24 -13.71
CA PRO A 354 -12.42 14.51 -15.11
C PRO A 354 -11.55 15.59 -15.77
N GLN A 355 -11.02 16.53 -14.98
CA GLN A 355 -10.12 17.60 -15.44
C GLN A 355 -8.64 17.19 -15.55
N GLY A 356 -8.32 15.92 -15.27
CA GLY A 356 -6.95 15.40 -15.27
C GLY A 356 -6.46 15.00 -13.87
N TRP A 357 -5.15 14.77 -13.79
CA TRP A 357 -4.47 14.43 -12.54
C TRP A 357 -4.37 15.65 -11.61
N SER A 358 -4.67 15.43 -10.34
CA SER A 358 -4.35 16.37 -9.28
C SER A 358 -3.57 15.67 -8.17
N ARG A 359 -2.73 16.42 -7.46
CA ARG A 359 -1.98 15.90 -6.32
C ARG A 359 -2.94 15.48 -5.21
N GLY A 360 -2.64 14.34 -4.59
CA GLY A 360 -3.35 13.84 -3.43
C GLY A 360 -2.93 14.55 -2.14
N PRO A 361 -3.47 14.14 -0.99
CA PRO A 361 -3.11 14.73 0.29
C PRO A 361 -1.66 14.49 0.73
N THR A 362 -1.00 13.44 0.24
CA THR A 362 0.40 13.13 0.60
C THR A 362 1.27 12.85 -0.63
N ASP A 363 2.51 12.43 -0.42
CA ASP A 363 3.51 12.12 -1.43
C ASP A 363 4.31 10.89 -1.01
N ASN A 364 4.50 9.93 -1.91
CA ASN A 364 5.22 8.68 -1.60
C ASN A 364 6.65 8.68 -2.17
N SER A 365 7.12 9.79 -2.74
CA SER A 365 8.41 9.83 -3.45
C SER A 365 9.57 9.43 -2.53
N PRO A 366 10.57 8.69 -3.02
CA PRO A 366 10.77 8.32 -4.43
C PRO A 366 9.85 7.21 -4.97
N ALA A 367 9.09 6.51 -4.14
CA ALA A 367 8.20 5.44 -4.61
C ALA A 367 7.11 5.99 -5.55
N ARG A 368 6.95 5.34 -6.70
CA ARG A 368 6.06 5.82 -7.75
C ARG A 368 4.59 5.63 -7.39
N LEU A 369 3.82 6.71 -7.61
CA LEU A 369 2.38 6.76 -7.40
C LEU A 369 1.95 6.47 -5.95
N GLY A 370 0.85 5.75 -5.75
CA GLY A 370 0.08 5.79 -4.50
C GLY A 370 -1.04 4.76 -4.46
N LYS A 371 -1.90 4.87 -3.45
CA LYS A 371 -3.13 4.06 -3.29
C LYS A 371 -3.78 3.73 -4.62
N GLY A 372 -4.02 2.44 -4.84
CA GLY A 372 -4.68 1.94 -6.02
C GLY A 372 -3.83 1.98 -7.28
N SER A 373 -2.51 1.86 -7.16
CA SER A 373 -1.57 1.66 -8.28
C SER A 373 -0.75 0.37 -8.10
N ALA A 374 -0.15 -0.15 -9.17
CA ALA A 374 0.70 -1.36 -9.14
C ALA A 374 2.13 -1.10 -8.63
N TYR A 375 2.50 0.16 -8.54
CA TYR A 375 3.84 0.65 -8.23
C TYR A 375 4.11 0.66 -6.72
N GLU A 376 5.37 0.83 -6.34
CA GLU A 376 5.84 0.82 -4.95
C GLU A 376 5.04 1.76 -4.08
N GLY A 377 4.69 2.96 -4.56
CA GLY A 377 3.90 3.92 -3.78
C GLY A 377 2.49 3.43 -3.44
N GLY A 378 1.95 2.42 -4.14
CA GLY A 378 0.66 1.82 -3.84
C GLY A 378 0.70 0.74 -2.76
N VAL A 379 1.86 0.09 -2.55
CA VAL A 379 1.97 -1.08 -1.66
C VAL A 379 3.00 -0.94 -0.54
N HIS A 380 4.00 -0.07 -0.69
CA HIS A 380 5.02 0.20 0.33
C HIS A 380 4.39 1.01 1.47
N ILE A 381 4.54 0.50 2.69
CA ILE A 381 3.90 1.02 3.91
C ILE A 381 4.91 1.11 5.05
N PRO A 382 4.67 1.95 6.08
CA PRO A 382 5.47 1.89 7.29
C PRO A 382 5.14 0.60 8.07
N LEU A 383 6.15 0.01 8.70
CA LEU A 383 5.98 -1.05 9.70
C LEU A 383 6.98 -0.90 10.85
N ILE A 384 6.46 -0.77 12.06
CA ILE A 384 7.25 -0.73 13.29
C ILE A 384 6.72 -1.81 14.23
N VAL A 385 7.64 -2.59 14.79
CA VAL A 385 7.32 -3.61 15.79
C VAL A 385 8.15 -3.34 17.04
N SER A 386 7.50 -3.14 18.18
CA SER A 386 8.15 -3.05 19.49
C SER A 386 7.62 -4.15 20.39
N TRP A 387 8.54 -4.89 20.99
CA TRP A 387 8.24 -5.87 22.02
C TRP A 387 9.50 -6.04 22.88
N PRO A 388 9.64 -5.26 23.98
CA PRO A 388 10.90 -5.17 24.72
C PRO A 388 11.48 -6.52 25.17
N ALA A 389 10.62 -7.51 25.45
CA ALA A 389 11.05 -8.84 25.83
C ALA A 389 11.77 -9.64 24.73
N LEU A 390 11.62 -9.27 23.45
CA LEU A 390 12.20 -10.01 22.32
C LEU A 390 12.96 -9.12 21.33
N VAL A 391 12.40 -7.97 20.97
CA VAL A 391 12.90 -7.10 19.91
C VAL A 391 13.98 -6.21 20.46
N LYS A 392 15.18 -6.28 19.87
CA LYS A 392 16.26 -5.35 20.18
C LYS A 392 15.85 -3.92 19.74
N PRO A 393 15.88 -2.93 20.65
CA PRO A 393 15.53 -1.56 20.31
C PRO A 393 16.53 -0.94 19.33
N ASP A 394 16.08 0.11 18.64
CA ASP A 394 16.83 0.90 17.67
C ASP A 394 17.46 0.04 16.57
N THR A 395 16.68 -0.91 16.04
CA THR A 395 17.09 -1.77 14.94
C THR A 395 16.27 -1.56 13.69
N THR A 396 16.85 -1.93 12.55
CA THR A 396 16.18 -1.88 11.25
C THR A 396 16.22 -3.23 10.57
N CYS A 397 15.16 -3.60 9.86
CA CYS A 397 15.11 -4.78 9.01
C CYS A 397 14.77 -4.39 7.57
N ASP A 398 15.56 -4.86 6.61
CA ASP A 398 15.38 -4.62 5.17
C ASP A 398 14.90 -5.86 4.40
N VAL A 399 14.59 -6.95 5.11
CA VAL A 399 13.94 -8.13 4.53
C VAL A 399 12.54 -7.76 4.07
N PRO A 400 12.14 -8.08 2.82
CA PRO A 400 10.77 -7.87 2.36
C PRO A 400 9.74 -8.64 3.19
N VAL A 401 8.79 -7.92 3.77
CA VAL A 401 7.67 -8.46 4.56
C VAL A 401 6.34 -7.94 4.03
N ILE A 402 5.24 -8.65 4.30
CA ILE A 402 3.92 -8.34 3.76
C ILE A 402 2.82 -8.54 4.81
N THR A 403 1.75 -7.75 4.78
CA THR A 403 0.79 -7.69 5.92
C THR A 403 0.10 -9.00 6.31
N TYR A 404 -0.02 -10.00 5.42
CA TYR A 404 -0.53 -11.31 5.80
C TYR A 404 0.44 -12.14 6.67
N ASP A 405 1.66 -11.65 6.91
CA ASP A 405 2.64 -12.23 7.85
C ASP A 405 2.29 -12.01 9.31
N HIS A 406 1.47 -10.99 9.59
CA HIS A 406 1.10 -10.67 10.96
C HIS A 406 0.40 -11.85 11.63
N VAL A 407 -0.47 -12.57 10.93
CA VAL A 407 -1.18 -13.72 11.48
C VAL A 407 -0.24 -14.83 11.95
N PRO A 408 0.62 -15.44 11.11
CA PRO A 408 1.56 -16.45 11.60
C PRO A 408 2.55 -15.91 12.63
N THR A 409 2.88 -14.61 12.59
CA THR A 409 3.69 -13.95 13.64
C THR A 409 2.98 -13.96 14.99
N LEU A 410 1.73 -13.53 15.03
CA LEU A 410 0.92 -13.47 16.25
C LEU A 410 0.63 -14.86 16.81
N LEU A 411 0.33 -15.83 15.94
CA LEU A 411 0.15 -17.23 16.35
C LEU A 411 1.44 -17.78 16.99
N ALA A 412 2.59 -17.56 16.36
CA ALA A 412 3.86 -18.01 16.90
C ALA A 412 4.21 -17.30 18.22
N ALA A 413 4.02 -15.97 18.31
CA ALA A 413 4.34 -15.17 19.50
C ALA A 413 3.51 -15.58 20.73
N THR A 414 2.32 -16.12 20.50
CA THR A 414 1.38 -16.56 21.55
C THR A 414 1.38 -18.07 21.75
N GLN A 415 2.22 -18.79 21.00
CA GLN A 415 2.26 -20.24 20.92
C GLN A 415 0.86 -20.83 20.64
N THR A 416 0.08 -20.14 19.83
CA THR A 416 -1.22 -20.61 19.34
C THR A 416 -0.97 -21.54 18.15
N PRO A 417 -1.36 -22.82 18.23
CA PRO A 417 -1.11 -23.76 17.14
C PRO A 417 -1.95 -23.39 15.91
N LEU A 418 -1.33 -23.44 14.73
CA LEU A 418 -2.06 -23.47 13.48
C LEU A 418 -2.64 -24.88 13.29
N LYS A 419 -3.94 -24.99 12.99
CA LYS A 419 -4.55 -26.30 12.72
C LYS A 419 -4.00 -26.84 11.40
N LYS A 420 -3.91 -28.18 11.28
CA LYS A 420 -3.25 -28.86 10.15
C LYS A 420 -3.88 -28.53 8.78
N ASP A 421 -5.17 -28.23 8.77
CA ASP A 421 -5.99 -27.93 7.59
C ASP A 421 -6.11 -26.42 7.30
N GLN A 422 -5.62 -25.55 8.20
CA GLN A 422 -5.65 -24.12 7.99
C GLN A 422 -4.52 -23.69 7.04
N ILE A 423 -4.93 -23.01 5.96
CA ILE A 423 -4.00 -22.41 5.01
C ILE A 423 -3.69 -20.98 5.47
N VAL A 424 -2.41 -20.67 5.60
CA VAL A 424 -1.87 -19.31 5.70
C VAL A 424 -0.81 -19.15 4.61
N ASP A 425 -0.84 -18.02 3.90
CA ASP A 425 0.13 -17.68 2.87
C ASP A 425 1.33 -16.89 3.45
N GLY A 426 1.16 -16.31 4.64
CA GLY A 426 2.20 -15.56 5.34
C GLY A 426 3.26 -16.41 6.01
N GLU A 427 4.35 -15.75 6.39
CA GLU A 427 5.44 -16.33 7.17
C GLU A 427 5.60 -15.55 8.49
N SER A 428 5.93 -16.25 9.58
CA SER A 428 6.17 -15.59 10.86
C SER A 428 7.39 -14.67 10.78
N LEU A 429 7.23 -13.43 11.24
CA LEU A 429 8.31 -12.45 11.36
C LEU A 429 9.13 -12.66 12.64
N LEU A 430 8.77 -13.61 13.51
CA LEU A 430 9.52 -13.86 14.75
C LEU A 430 11.02 -14.08 14.54
N PRO A 431 11.49 -14.84 13.52
CA PRO A 431 12.92 -14.96 13.24
C PRO A 431 13.57 -13.59 13.07
N LEU A 432 12.95 -12.68 12.33
CA LEU A 432 13.48 -11.32 12.10
C LEU A 432 13.49 -10.51 13.40
N LEU A 433 12.39 -10.56 14.15
CA LEU A 433 12.25 -9.87 15.43
C LEU A 433 13.24 -10.36 16.49
N GLY A 434 13.62 -11.65 16.44
CA GLY A 434 14.65 -12.25 17.27
C GLY A 434 16.09 -12.04 16.79
N GLY A 435 16.30 -11.28 15.71
CA GLY A 435 17.63 -10.86 15.23
C GLY A 435 18.23 -11.71 14.11
N THR A 436 17.44 -12.59 13.46
CA THR A 436 17.86 -13.19 12.18
C THR A 436 17.55 -12.25 11.01
N ASP A 437 18.17 -12.52 9.86
CA ASP A 437 18.10 -11.67 8.65
C ASP A 437 17.39 -12.34 7.48
N THR A 438 16.69 -13.47 7.71
CA THR A 438 16.09 -14.25 6.63
C THR A 438 14.74 -14.85 6.99
N LEU A 439 13.91 -14.95 5.96
CA LEU A 439 12.69 -15.74 5.91
C LEU A 439 12.86 -16.86 4.88
N ALA A 440 12.05 -17.91 4.96
CA ALA A 440 12.09 -19.06 4.07
C ALA A 440 11.56 -18.75 2.66
N ARG A 441 10.56 -17.86 2.55
CA ARG A 441 10.04 -17.46 1.22
C ARG A 441 11.08 -16.71 0.39
N GLU A 442 11.01 -16.90 -0.92
CA GLU A 442 11.85 -16.18 -1.88
C GLU A 442 11.18 -14.92 -2.45
N ALA A 443 9.85 -14.87 -2.42
CA ALA A 443 9.08 -13.82 -3.10
C ALA A 443 7.77 -13.46 -2.37
N ILE A 444 7.30 -12.23 -2.62
CA ILE A 444 5.97 -11.73 -2.26
C ILE A 444 5.18 -11.38 -3.53
N TYR A 445 3.86 -11.43 -3.44
CA TYR A 445 2.97 -11.42 -4.61
C TYR A 445 1.77 -10.50 -4.41
N TRP A 446 1.28 -9.96 -5.52
CA TRP A 446 0.06 -9.16 -5.58
C TRP A 446 -0.80 -9.57 -6.77
N HIS A 447 -2.12 -9.50 -6.59
CA HIS A 447 -3.10 -9.71 -7.63
C HIS A 447 -4.24 -8.73 -7.44
N TYR A 448 -4.42 -7.85 -8.41
CA TYR A 448 -5.46 -6.83 -8.40
C TYR A 448 -6.15 -6.82 -9.77
N PRO A 449 -7.13 -7.70 -10.00
CA PRO A 449 -7.82 -7.87 -11.30
C PRO A 449 -8.90 -6.78 -11.53
N HIS A 450 -8.64 -5.55 -11.05
CA HIS A 450 -9.61 -4.46 -10.99
C HIS A 450 -9.08 -3.15 -11.58
N TYR A 451 -10.00 -2.25 -11.88
CA TYR A 451 -9.69 -0.87 -12.25
C TYR A 451 -9.91 0.02 -11.02
N HIS A 452 -8.96 0.90 -10.73
CA HIS A 452 -9.10 1.84 -9.61
C HIS A 452 -9.09 3.30 -10.09
N PRO A 453 -9.87 4.20 -9.46
CA PRO A 453 -9.76 5.63 -9.68
C PRO A 453 -8.35 6.20 -9.38
N GLY A 454 -7.58 5.53 -8.52
CA GLY A 454 -6.17 5.80 -8.22
C GLY A 454 -5.19 5.21 -9.24
N SER A 455 -5.57 5.15 -10.52
CA SER A 455 -4.79 4.75 -11.70
C SER A 455 -4.59 3.26 -11.99
N ALA A 456 -4.86 2.32 -11.07
CA ALA A 456 -4.69 0.90 -11.37
C ALA A 456 -5.52 0.46 -12.58
N ARG A 457 -4.86 -0.37 -13.38
CA ARG A 457 -5.42 -1.26 -14.38
C ARG A 457 -5.26 -2.69 -13.86
N PRO A 458 -6.07 -3.66 -14.29
CA PRO A 458 -5.94 -5.03 -13.80
C PRO A 458 -4.50 -5.56 -13.96
N TYR A 459 -3.86 -5.93 -12.86
CA TYR A 459 -2.47 -6.36 -12.83
C TYR A 459 -2.21 -7.53 -11.88
N SER A 460 -1.06 -8.16 -12.04
CA SER A 460 -0.48 -9.04 -11.03
C SER A 460 1.01 -8.79 -10.94
N ALA A 461 1.58 -8.92 -9.77
CA ALA A 461 2.98 -8.59 -9.54
C ALA A 461 3.66 -9.61 -8.62
N ILE A 462 4.96 -9.75 -8.80
CA ILE A 462 5.85 -10.55 -7.95
C ILE A 462 7.07 -9.69 -7.63
N ARG A 463 7.53 -9.76 -6.38
CA ARG A 463 8.85 -9.28 -6.01
C ARG A 463 9.67 -10.44 -5.45
N GLU A 464 10.83 -10.66 -6.05
CA GLU A 464 11.83 -11.64 -5.62
C GLU A 464 13.17 -10.92 -5.42
N GLY A 465 13.60 -10.82 -4.17
CA GLY A 465 14.76 -10.01 -3.78
C GLY A 465 14.62 -8.56 -4.23
N ASP A 466 15.59 -8.08 -5.01
CA ASP A 466 15.64 -6.71 -5.55
C ASP A 466 14.76 -6.51 -6.79
N TRP A 467 14.20 -7.58 -7.37
CA TRP A 467 13.49 -7.52 -8.65
C TRP A 467 11.99 -7.59 -8.47
N LYS A 468 11.28 -6.64 -9.09
CA LYS A 468 9.82 -6.62 -9.14
C LYS A 468 9.36 -6.71 -10.59
N LEU A 469 8.47 -7.65 -10.86
CA LEU A 469 7.79 -7.79 -12.15
C LEU A 469 6.31 -7.44 -11.98
N ILE A 470 5.78 -6.66 -12.91
CA ILE A 470 4.36 -6.36 -13.04
C ILE A 470 3.87 -6.90 -14.39
N LEU A 471 2.80 -7.70 -14.37
CA LEU A 471 2.04 -8.14 -15.53
C LEU A 471 0.73 -7.34 -15.58
N PHE A 472 0.53 -6.57 -16.65
CA PHE A 472 -0.73 -5.89 -16.90
C PHE A 472 -1.61 -6.76 -17.80
N HIS A 473 -2.81 -7.10 -17.33
CA HIS A 473 -3.68 -8.08 -18.01
C HIS A 473 -4.35 -7.51 -19.27
N GLU A 474 -4.39 -6.18 -19.44
CA GLU A 474 -5.07 -5.55 -20.57
C GLU A 474 -4.47 -5.97 -21.92
N ASP A 475 -3.14 -5.96 -22.03
CA ASP A 475 -2.35 -6.32 -23.22
C ASP A 475 -1.28 -7.40 -22.95
N ASN A 476 -1.16 -7.87 -21.71
CA ASN A 476 -0.12 -8.80 -21.25
C ASN A 476 1.30 -8.26 -21.32
N HIS A 477 1.49 -6.93 -21.30
CA HIS A 477 2.85 -6.38 -21.23
C HIS A 477 3.45 -6.60 -19.83
N LEU A 478 4.78 -6.66 -19.82
CA LEU A 478 5.58 -6.83 -18.61
C LEU A 478 6.36 -5.55 -18.32
N GLU A 479 6.37 -5.15 -17.07
CA GLU A 479 7.34 -4.18 -16.53
C GLU A 479 8.23 -4.88 -15.52
N LEU A 480 9.56 -4.71 -15.62
CA LEU A 480 10.54 -5.30 -14.72
C LEU A 480 11.44 -4.21 -14.15
N TYR A 481 11.51 -4.11 -12.82
CA TYR A 481 12.27 -3.07 -12.11
C TYR A 481 13.25 -3.70 -11.13
N ASN A 482 14.41 -3.06 -10.96
CA ASN A 482 15.34 -3.36 -9.88
C ASN A 482 15.16 -2.30 -8.78
N LEU A 483 14.44 -2.63 -7.72
CA LEU A 483 14.03 -1.69 -6.68
C LEU A 483 15.20 -1.16 -5.84
N LYS A 484 16.33 -1.87 -5.82
CA LYS A 484 17.55 -1.41 -5.14
C LYS A 484 18.24 -0.28 -5.89
N LEU A 485 18.16 -0.29 -7.22
CA LEU A 485 18.76 0.72 -8.09
C LEU A 485 17.77 1.79 -8.53
N ASP A 486 16.48 1.46 -8.54
CA ASP A 486 15.38 2.26 -9.08
C ASP A 486 14.13 2.12 -8.20
N ALA A 487 14.15 2.81 -7.05
CA ALA A 487 13.00 2.85 -6.14
C ALA A 487 11.78 3.59 -6.73
N GLY A 488 11.98 4.35 -7.82
CA GLY A 488 10.93 5.08 -8.53
C GLY A 488 10.30 4.29 -9.67
N GLU A 489 10.75 3.07 -9.97
CA GLU A 489 10.24 2.25 -11.07
C GLU A 489 10.17 3.05 -12.40
N GLU A 490 11.26 3.77 -12.70
CA GLU A 490 11.41 4.61 -13.88
C GLU A 490 12.06 3.88 -15.06
N ASP A 491 12.96 2.90 -14.82
CA ASP A 491 13.69 2.16 -15.84
C ASP A 491 13.13 0.74 -16.04
N ASN A 492 12.16 0.59 -16.96
CA ASN A 492 11.62 -0.74 -17.29
C ASN A 492 12.67 -1.61 -18.00
N ARG A 493 13.16 -2.62 -17.29
CA ARG A 493 14.19 -3.57 -17.74
C ARG A 493 13.64 -4.75 -18.53
N ALA A 494 12.33 -4.95 -18.66
CA ALA A 494 11.76 -6.15 -19.28
C ALA A 494 12.23 -6.38 -20.75
N PRO A 495 12.39 -5.33 -21.59
CA PRO A 495 12.94 -5.49 -22.94
C PRO A 495 14.43 -5.87 -22.97
N PHE A 496 15.18 -5.59 -21.90
CA PHE A 496 16.63 -5.78 -21.82
C PHE A 496 17.04 -7.03 -21.03
N ASP A 497 16.16 -7.52 -20.14
CA ASP A 497 16.36 -8.73 -19.36
C ASP A 497 15.13 -9.65 -19.42
N SER A 498 14.82 -10.07 -20.65
CA SER A 498 13.62 -10.88 -20.91
C SER A 498 13.69 -12.27 -20.26
N VAL A 499 14.89 -12.81 -20.02
CA VAL A 499 15.05 -14.10 -19.31
C VAL A 499 14.53 -13.98 -17.88
N ARG A 500 14.98 -12.97 -17.12
CA ARG A 500 14.47 -12.74 -15.76
C ARG A 500 12.98 -12.41 -15.75
N ALA A 501 12.54 -11.57 -16.69
CA ALA A 501 11.12 -11.20 -16.78
C ALA A 501 10.22 -12.43 -16.97
N LEU A 502 10.61 -13.36 -17.87
CA LEU A 502 9.84 -14.59 -18.09
C LEU A 502 9.91 -15.55 -16.91
N GLN A 503 11.07 -15.70 -16.24
CA GLN A 503 11.20 -16.54 -15.04
C GLN A 503 10.30 -16.05 -13.91
N LEU A 504 10.31 -14.75 -13.62
CA LEU A 504 9.43 -14.15 -12.61
C LEU A 504 7.96 -14.26 -13.01
N ARG A 505 7.64 -14.11 -14.30
CA ARG A 505 6.27 -14.28 -14.80
C ARG A 505 5.80 -15.71 -14.56
N ASP A 506 6.63 -16.71 -14.85
CA ASP A 506 6.25 -18.11 -14.69
C ASP A 506 6.03 -18.46 -13.19
N LYS A 507 6.86 -17.92 -12.28
CA LYS A 507 6.62 -17.98 -10.82
C LYS A 507 5.30 -17.32 -10.42
N LEU A 508 5.03 -16.12 -10.94
CA LEU A 508 3.78 -15.39 -10.71
C LEU A 508 2.56 -16.19 -11.17
N MET A 509 2.60 -16.77 -12.37
CA MET A 509 1.50 -17.58 -12.91
C MET A 509 1.27 -18.86 -12.10
N ALA A 510 2.35 -19.49 -11.60
CA ALA A 510 2.24 -20.64 -10.71
C ALA A 510 1.54 -20.28 -9.39
N TRP A 511 1.92 -19.14 -8.79
CA TRP A 511 1.27 -18.64 -7.57
C TRP A 511 -0.20 -18.24 -7.79
N LEU A 512 -0.54 -17.60 -8.92
CA LEU A 512 -1.93 -17.29 -9.27
C LEU A 512 -2.78 -18.56 -9.39
N LYS A 513 -2.21 -19.63 -9.96
CA LYS A 513 -2.89 -20.93 -10.05
C LYS A 513 -3.07 -21.58 -8.67
N ASP A 514 -2.05 -21.57 -7.82
CA ASP A 514 -2.10 -22.15 -6.47
C ASP A 514 -3.11 -21.44 -5.56
N THR A 515 -3.19 -20.12 -5.67
CA THR A 515 -4.15 -19.31 -4.92
C THR A 515 -5.57 -19.39 -5.47
N GLY A 516 -5.77 -19.97 -6.65
CA GLY A 516 -7.06 -19.95 -7.33
C GLY A 516 -7.51 -18.54 -7.71
N ALA A 517 -6.55 -17.66 -8.03
CA ALA A 517 -6.80 -16.25 -8.33
C ALA A 517 -7.78 -16.07 -9.50
N GLN A 518 -8.64 -15.05 -9.41
CA GLN A 518 -9.61 -14.72 -10.46
C GLN A 518 -8.96 -13.89 -11.57
N ILE A 519 -8.67 -14.52 -12.71
CA ILE A 519 -8.08 -13.83 -13.86
C ILE A 519 -9.17 -13.02 -14.60
N PRO A 520 -8.95 -11.72 -14.87
CA PRO A 520 -9.92 -10.89 -15.57
C PRO A 520 -10.09 -11.32 -17.03
N GLU A 521 -11.32 -11.27 -17.54
CA GLU A 521 -11.66 -11.67 -18.90
C GLU A 521 -11.75 -10.46 -19.84
N ARG A 522 -11.63 -10.67 -21.16
CA ARG A 522 -11.85 -9.59 -22.13
C ARG A 522 -13.30 -9.12 -22.08
N ASN A 523 -13.49 -7.80 -22.10
CA ASN A 523 -14.82 -7.22 -22.23
C ASN A 523 -15.25 -7.22 -23.72
N PRO A 524 -16.25 -8.02 -24.13
CA PRO A 524 -16.72 -8.05 -25.52
C PRO A 524 -17.42 -6.76 -25.95
N LYS A 525 -17.75 -5.86 -25.00
CA LYS A 525 -18.39 -4.57 -25.23
C LYS A 525 -17.41 -3.39 -25.15
N TYR A 526 -16.11 -3.66 -25.01
CA TYR A 526 -15.10 -2.61 -24.98
C TYR A 526 -15.08 -1.84 -26.31
N ASP A 527 -15.14 -0.52 -26.20
CA ASP A 527 -15.05 0.41 -27.32
C ASP A 527 -13.81 1.31 -27.13
N PRO A 528 -12.78 1.22 -28.00
CA PRO A 528 -11.57 2.02 -27.85
C PRO A 528 -11.80 3.52 -28.01
N ASP A 529 -12.91 3.93 -28.61
CA ASP A 529 -13.25 5.35 -28.84
C ASP A 529 -13.99 5.98 -27.64
N LYS A 530 -14.31 5.17 -26.61
CA LYS A 530 -15.01 5.62 -25.41
C LYS A 530 -14.09 5.71 -24.19
N ALA A 531 -14.34 6.71 -23.35
CA ALA A 531 -13.66 6.83 -22.06
C ALA A 531 -13.97 5.63 -21.16
N LEU A 532 -13.00 5.25 -20.30
CA LEU A 532 -13.12 4.14 -19.35
C LEU A 532 -14.41 4.20 -18.51
N ASN A 533 -14.78 5.41 -18.10
CA ASN A 533 -16.04 5.70 -17.42
C ASN A 533 -16.80 6.75 -18.22
N GLU A 534 -18.00 6.42 -18.67
CA GLU A 534 -18.89 7.41 -19.28
C GLU A 534 -19.37 8.39 -18.20
N PRO A 535 -19.38 9.71 -18.47
CA PRO A 535 -19.93 10.68 -17.53
C PRO A 535 -21.40 10.35 -17.28
N LYS A 536 -21.77 10.14 -16.00
CA LYS A 536 -23.18 9.92 -15.63
C LYS A 536 -24.01 11.10 -16.15
N LYS A 537 -25.00 10.83 -17.00
CA LYS A 537 -25.95 11.87 -17.46
C LYS A 537 -26.63 12.48 -16.24
N ALA A 538 -26.62 13.81 -16.14
CA ALA A 538 -27.30 14.52 -15.06
C ALA A 538 -28.81 14.19 -15.10
N GLY A 539 -29.29 13.35 -14.17
CA GLY A 539 -30.72 13.04 -14.04
C GLY A 539 -31.09 11.61 -13.61
N GLU A 540 -30.21 10.61 -13.74
CA GLU A 540 -30.61 9.20 -13.53
C GLU A 540 -30.47 8.69 -12.07
N GLY A 541 -30.04 9.53 -11.13
CA GLY A 541 -29.78 9.13 -9.74
C GLY A 541 -30.98 9.08 -8.79
N LYS A 542 -32.21 9.36 -9.24
CA LYS A 542 -33.42 9.32 -8.39
C LYS A 542 -34.53 8.51 -9.04
N LYS A 543 -34.38 7.19 -9.12
CA LYS A 543 -35.50 6.23 -9.24
C LYS A 543 -34.95 4.81 -9.14
N LYS A 544 -34.86 4.30 -7.91
CA LYS A 544 -35.05 2.88 -7.51
C LYS A 544 -34.54 2.67 -6.08
N LYS A 545 -35.36 3.07 -5.12
CA LYS A 545 -35.52 2.47 -3.78
C LYS A 545 -36.93 2.84 -3.31
N ALA A 546 -37.89 2.10 -3.81
CA ALA A 546 -39.25 1.99 -3.31
C ALA A 546 -39.84 0.72 -3.94
N GLU A 547 -39.51 -0.42 -3.34
CA GLU A 547 -40.42 -1.55 -3.05
C GLU A 547 -39.71 -2.51 -2.10
#